data_AF-A0AAV2YPU3-F1
#
_entry.id   AF-A0AAV2YPU3-F1
#
_cell.length_a   1.000
_cell.length_b   1.000
_cell.length_c   1.000
_cell.angle_alpha   90.00
_cell.angle_beta   90.00
_cell.angle_gamma   90.00
#
_symmetry.space_group_name_H-M   'P 1'
#
loop_
_entity.id
_entity.type
_entity.pdbx_description
1 polymer ?
#
loop_
_entity_poly.entity_id
_entity_poly.type
_entity_poly.pdbx_seq_one_letter_code
_entity_poly.pdbx_strand_id
1 'polypeptide(L)'
;MTDAELARVEGFRVECTGRGSIEWIGETDVRGLNLDAIVDFGDDAFAVYTNIPENRKPVVGHGLNKPAVVQLENLFPCDGQGTNDFFTLLRDRAVAGGAHVLDYSRTTGVFRFRVEHF
;
A
#
# COMPACT_ATOMS: atom_id res chain seq x y z
N MET A 1 -5.88 20.05 14.51
CA MET A 1 -4.51 20.16 13.97
C MET A 1 -4.39 21.50 13.28
N THR A 2 -3.27 22.19 13.47
CA THR A 2 -2.91 23.39 12.73
C THR A 2 -2.42 23.04 11.32
N ASP A 3 -2.35 24.02 10.43
CA ASP A 3 -1.78 23.84 9.09
C ASP A 3 -0.34 23.27 9.13
N ALA A 4 0.46 23.70 10.11
CA ALA A 4 1.82 23.20 10.27
C ALA A 4 1.85 21.73 10.73
N GLU A 5 0.89 21.32 11.56
CA GLU A 5 0.74 19.93 12.01
C GLU A 5 0.24 19.02 10.87
N LEU A 6 -0.70 19.51 10.05
CA LEU A 6 -1.22 18.77 8.88
C LEU A 6 -0.18 18.61 7.75
N ALA A 7 0.82 19.49 7.71
CA ALA A 7 1.90 19.41 6.72
C ALA A 7 2.94 18.31 7.02
N ARG A 8 2.95 17.77 8.24
CA ARG A 8 4.02 16.90 8.76
C ARG A 8 3.46 15.74 9.59
N VAL A 9 2.42 15.09 9.08
CA VAL A 9 1.83 13.94 9.78
C VAL A 9 2.77 12.74 9.66
N GLU A 10 3.35 12.31 10.78
CA GLU A 10 4.10 11.06 10.87
C GLU A 10 3.16 9.86 10.97
N GLY A 11 3.54 8.74 10.36
CA GLY A 11 2.75 7.50 10.41
C GLY A 11 1.38 7.65 9.76
N PHE A 12 1.26 8.50 8.73
CA PHE A 12 0.01 8.66 8.01
C PHE A 12 -0.42 7.32 7.41
N ARG A 13 -1.60 6.84 7.81
CA ARG A 13 -2.13 5.53 7.44
C ARG A 13 -3.54 5.65 6.90
N VAL A 14 -3.78 5.01 5.77
CA VAL A 14 -5.11 4.81 5.19
C VAL A 14 -5.43 3.33 5.28
N GLU A 15 -6.60 3.00 5.83
CA GLU A 15 -7.03 1.63 6.08
C GLU A 15 -8.43 1.41 5.51
N CYS A 16 -8.64 0.25 4.89
CA CYS A 16 -9.95 -0.27 4.55
C CYS A 16 -10.14 -1.58 5.33
N THR A 17 -11.01 -1.53 6.34
CA THR A 17 -11.25 -2.66 7.25
C THR A 17 -11.62 -3.91 6.47
N GLY A 18 -10.87 -4.99 6.68
CA GLY A 18 -11.07 -6.27 5.99
C GLY A 18 -10.46 -6.35 4.59
N ARG A 19 -9.70 -5.34 4.14
CA ARG A 19 -8.86 -5.41 2.94
C ARG A 19 -7.39 -5.12 3.23
N GLY A 20 -7.14 -4.23 4.19
CA GLY A 20 -5.80 -3.91 4.69
C GLY A 20 -5.52 -2.41 4.80
N SER A 21 -4.26 -2.01 4.70
CA SER A 21 -3.83 -0.62 4.86
C SER A 21 -2.57 -0.25 4.09
N ILE A 22 -2.38 1.06 3.88
CA ILE A 22 -1.13 1.67 3.44
C ILE A 22 -0.69 2.66 4.50
N GLU A 23 0.56 2.54 4.95
CA GLU A 23 1.19 3.45 5.90
C GLU A 23 2.43 4.08 5.26
N TRP A 24 2.41 5.41 5.11
CA TRP A 24 3.50 6.15 4.49
C TRP A 24 4.62 6.40 5.50
N ILE A 25 5.86 6.15 5.06
CA ILE A 25 7.04 6.27 5.91
C ILE A 25 7.46 7.75 5.98
N GLY A 26 7.69 8.25 7.20
CA GLY A 26 8.11 9.62 7.47
C GLY A 26 6.95 10.63 7.48
N GLU A 27 7.29 11.91 7.39
CA GLU A 27 6.32 13.01 7.41
C GLU A 27 5.49 13.06 6.12
N THR A 28 4.18 13.29 6.25
CA THR A 28 3.24 13.41 5.14
C THR A 28 2.44 14.70 5.24
N ASP A 29 2.47 15.52 4.18
CA ASP A 29 1.54 16.63 4.02
C ASP A 29 0.20 16.08 3.54
N VAL A 30 -0.80 16.12 4.43
CA VAL A 30 -2.14 15.60 4.15
C VAL A 30 -3.12 16.67 3.70
N ARG A 31 -2.68 17.93 3.61
CA ARG A 31 -3.55 19.05 3.25
C ARG A 31 -3.97 18.95 1.80
N GLY A 32 -5.28 19.11 1.55
CA GLY A 32 -5.84 19.10 0.20
C GLY A 32 -5.78 17.75 -0.52
N LEU A 33 -5.39 16.66 0.14
CA LEU A 33 -5.46 15.32 -0.42
C LEU A 33 -6.93 14.88 -0.50
N ASN A 34 -7.37 14.53 -1.70
CA ASN A 34 -8.63 13.82 -1.90
C ASN A 34 -8.35 12.32 -1.92
N LEU A 35 -8.45 11.66 -0.77
CA LEU A 35 -8.08 10.24 -0.62
C LEU A 35 -8.95 9.34 -1.50
N ASP A 36 -10.24 9.65 -1.67
CA ASP A 36 -11.15 8.88 -2.53
C ASP A 36 -10.75 8.92 -4.01
N ALA A 37 -10.02 9.96 -4.42
CA ALA A 37 -9.51 10.09 -5.79
C ALA A 37 -8.09 9.53 -5.95
N ILE A 38 -7.33 9.41 -4.86
CA ILE A 38 -5.91 9.03 -4.87
C ILE A 38 -5.73 7.55 -4.59
N VAL A 39 -6.42 7.02 -3.58
CA VAL A 39 -6.30 5.64 -3.11
C VAL A 39 -7.54 4.88 -3.56
N ASP A 40 -7.30 3.83 -4.33
CA ASP A 40 -8.32 2.89 -4.75
C ASP A 40 -8.10 1.53 -4.10
N PHE A 41 -9.20 0.93 -3.66
CA PHE A 41 -9.23 -0.36 -3.02
C PHE A 41 -9.74 -1.37 -4.05
N GLY A 42 -8.85 -1.90 -4.87
CA GLY A 42 -9.18 -2.96 -5.81
C GLY A 42 -9.52 -4.28 -5.11
N ASP A 43 -9.99 -5.25 -5.89
CA ASP A 43 -10.37 -6.57 -5.37
C ASP A 43 -9.18 -7.34 -4.76
N ASP A 44 -7.97 -7.14 -5.30
CA ASP A 44 -6.78 -7.91 -4.91
C ASP A 44 -5.60 -7.04 -4.41
N ALA A 45 -5.70 -5.70 -4.50
CA ALA A 45 -4.60 -4.80 -4.11
C ALA A 45 -5.06 -3.35 -3.87
N PHE A 46 -4.25 -2.61 -3.11
CA PHE A 46 -4.32 -1.15 -3.07
C PHE A 46 -3.65 -0.56 -4.30
N ALA A 47 -4.26 0.48 -4.83
CA ALA A 47 -3.76 1.24 -5.95
C ALA A 47 -3.67 2.73 -5.56
N VAL A 48 -2.56 3.39 -5.88
CA VAL A 48 -2.35 4.82 -5.57
C VAL A 48 -2.05 5.55 -6.87
N TYR A 49 -2.79 6.61 -7.17
CA TYR A 49 -2.71 7.40 -8.42
C TYR A 49 -3.00 6.63 -9.72
N THR A 50 -3.70 5.50 -9.67
CA THR A 50 -4.05 4.73 -10.89
C THR A 50 -5.16 5.35 -11.72
N ASN A 51 -6.01 6.18 -11.11
CA ASN A 51 -7.14 6.82 -11.75
C ASN A 51 -6.79 8.17 -12.41
N ILE A 52 -5.50 8.54 -12.45
CA ILE A 52 -5.02 9.76 -13.09
C ILE A 52 -3.94 9.45 -14.13
N PRO A 53 -3.81 10.26 -15.20
CA PRO A 53 -2.71 10.12 -16.16
C PRO A 53 -1.33 10.22 -15.49
N GLU A 54 -0.34 9.47 -15.99
CA GLU A 54 1.02 9.44 -15.44
C GLU A 54 1.66 10.84 -15.32
N ASN A 55 1.39 11.73 -16.28
CA ASN A 55 1.89 13.11 -16.24
C ASN A 55 1.24 14.01 -15.18
N ARG A 56 0.18 13.54 -14.51
CA ARG A 56 -0.49 14.21 -13.39
C ARG A 56 -0.12 13.60 -12.04
N LYS A 57 0.54 12.45 -12.04
CA LYS A 57 1.05 11.83 -10.82
C LYS A 57 2.13 12.71 -10.20
N PRO A 58 2.12 12.91 -8.88
CA PRO A 58 3.22 13.62 -8.22
C PRO A 58 4.55 12.93 -8.52
N VAL A 59 5.62 13.70 -8.63
CA VAL A 59 6.97 13.12 -8.76
C VAL A 59 7.32 12.34 -7.50
N VAL A 60 8.25 11.39 -7.62
CA VAL A 60 8.71 10.56 -6.49
C VAL A 60 9.13 11.45 -5.30
N GLY A 61 8.67 11.08 -4.11
CA GLY A 61 8.87 11.81 -2.86
C GLY A 61 7.80 12.87 -2.56
N HIS A 62 6.89 13.18 -3.49
CA HIS A 62 5.85 14.20 -3.29
C HIS A 62 4.46 13.58 -3.15
N GLY A 63 3.60 14.24 -2.37
CA GLY A 63 2.27 13.73 -2.04
C GLY A 63 2.35 12.32 -1.41
N LEU A 64 1.56 11.39 -1.94
CA LEU A 64 1.58 9.99 -1.55
C LEU A 64 2.47 9.14 -2.45
N ASN A 65 3.17 9.73 -3.43
CA ASN A 65 4.07 9.01 -4.32
C ASN A 65 5.46 8.86 -3.70
N LYS A 66 5.55 8.10 -2.61
CA LYS A 66 6.74 8.00 -1.77
C LYS A 66 6.76 6.67 -1.00
N PRO A 67 7.81 6.35 -0.22
CA PRO A 67 7.92 5.07 0.45
C PRO A 67 6.76 4.80 1.40
N ALA A 68 6.22 3.57 1.33
CA ALA A 68 5.12 3.15 2.17
C ALA A 68 5.20 1.65 2.47
N VAL A 69 4.59 1.24 3.59
CA VAL A 69 4.32 -0.15 3.93
C VAL A 69 2.87 -0.45 3.57
N VAL A 70 2.67 -1.43 2.72
CA VAL A 70 1.35 -1.94 2.33
C VAL A 70 1.11 -3.23 3.11
N GLN A 71 -0.07 -3.33 3.70
CA GLN A 71 -0.61 -4.51 4.35
C GLN A 71 -1.86 -4.94 3.58
N LEU A 72 -1.84 -6.13 2.99
CA LEU A 72 -3.02 -6.78 2.41
C LEU A 72 -3.55 -7.82 3.39
N GLU A 73 -4.86 -7.87 3.57
CA GLU A 73 -5.56 -8.80 4.46
C GLU A 73 -6.39 -9.80 3.64
N ASN A 74 -6.82 -10.88 4.29
CA ASN A 74 -7.63 -11.94 3.69
C ASN A 74 -6.98 -12.67 2.49
N LEU A 75 -5.64 -12.66 2.42
CA LEU A 75 -4.91 -13.43 1.42
C LEU A 75 -4.65 -14.84 1.95
N PHE A 76 -5.46 -15.79 1.51
CA PHE A 76 -5.33 -17.21 1.83
C PHE A 76 -5.12 -18.04 0.56
N PRO A 77 -4.35 -19.14 0.63
CA PRO A 77 -4.22 -20.06 -0.50
C PRO A 77 -5.59 -20.68 -0.82
N CYS A 78 -5.87 -20.88 -2.12
CA CYS A 78 -7.05 -21.61 -2.56
C CYS A 78 -6.98 -23.09 -2.14
N ASP A 79 -8.14 -23.74 -2.00
CA ASP A 79 -8.23 -25.16 -1.68
C ASP A 79 -7.40 -26.01 -2.67
N GLY A 80 -6.43 -26.76 -2.12
CA GLY A 80 -5.52 -27.61 -2.89
C GLY A 80 -4.21 -26.93 -3.34
N GLN A 81 -4.03 -25.63 -3.14
CA GLN A 81 -2.75 -24.96 -3.39
C GLN A 81 -1.77 -25.21 -2.25
N GLY A 82 -0.56 -25.69 -2.58
CA GLY A 82 0.52 -25.83 -1.61
C GLY A 82 0.83 -24.48 -0.97
N THR A 83 0.92 -24.42 0.35
CA THR A 83 1.06 -23.14 1.06
C THR A 83 2.37 -22.41 0.74
N ASN A 84 3.42 -23.16 0.40
CA ASN A 84 4.69 -22.58 -0.06
C ASN A 84 4.57 -21.98 -1.46
N ASP A 85 3.74 -22.57 -2.32
CA ASP A 85 3.52 -22.09 -3.69
C ASP A 85 2.77 -20.76 -3.67
N PHE A 86 1.80 -20.61 -2.76
CA PHE A 86 1.05 -19.37 -2.59
C PHE A 86 1.93 -18.20 -2.10
N PHE A 87 2.73 -18.41 -1.06
CA PHE A 87 3.65 -17.36 -0.59
C PHE A 87 4.69 -16.98 -1.66
N THR A 88 5.21 -17.97 -2.39
CA THR A 88 6.13 -17.73 -3.50
C THR A 88 5.47 -16.86 -4.57
N LEU A 89 4.23 -17.16 -4.95
CA LEU A 89 3.45 -16.35 -5.89
C LEU A 89 3.26 -14.91 -5.41
N LEU A 90 2.88 -14.70 -4.15
CA LEU A 90 2.72 -13.35 -3.57
C LEU A 90 4.04 -12.58 -3.59
N ARG A 91 5.13 -13.26 -3.22
CA ARG A 91 6.47 -12.67 -3.23
C ARG A 91 6.90 -12.28 -4.63
N ASP A 92 6.74 -13.15 -5.61
CA ASP A 92 7.17 -12.90 -6.98
C ASP A 92 6.40 -11.74 -7.60
N ARG A 93 5.09 -11.63 -7.33
CA ARG A 93 4.26 -10.50 -7.74
C ARG A 93 4.71 -9.19 -7.10
N ALA A 94 4.98 -9.19 -5.79
CA ALA A 94 5.46 -8.02 -5.08
C ALA A 94 6.82 -7.55 -5.64
N VAL A 95 7.76 -8.47 -5.83
CA VAL A 95 9.09 -8.17 -6.38
C VAL A 95 9.01 -7.68 -7.83
N ALA A 96 8.14 -8.25 -8.66
CA ALA A 96 7.90 -7.79 -10.03
C ALA A 96 7.35 -6.35 -10.07
N GLY A 97 6.58 -5.95 -9.06
CA GLY A 97 6.11 -4.57 -8.85
C GLY A 97 7.14 -3.65 -8.19
N GLY A 98 8.39 -4.10 -7.97
CA GLY A 98 9.43 -3.30 -7.33
C GLY A 98 9.31 -3.19 -5.81
N ALA A 99 8.49 -4.04 -5.17
CA ALA A 99 8.30 -4.05 -3.74
C ALA A 99 9.26 -5.00 -3.01
N HIS A 100 9.57 -4.67 -1.77
CA HIS A 100 10.32 -5.50 -0.82
C HIS A 100 9.38 -6.17 0.17
N VAL A 101 9.23 -7.48 0.08
CA VAL A 101 8.39 -8.26 1.02
C VAL A 101 8.94 -8.17 2.43
N LEU A 102 8.07 -7.89 3.40
CA LEU A 102 8.40 -7.83 4.82
C LEU A 102 8.02 -9.13 5.51
N ASP A 103 6.74 -9.52 5.44
CA ASP A 103 6.23 -10.72 6.08
C ASP A 103 4.95 -11.25 5.41
N TYR A 104 4.61 -12.49 5.74
CA TYR A 104 3.33 -13.11 5.42
C TYR A 104 2.90 -14.04 6.56
N SER A 105 1.71 -13.82 7.10
CA SER A 105 1.09 -14.68 8.10
C SER A 105 0.01 -15.55 7.47
N ARG A 106 0.29 -16.85 7.39
CA ARG A 106 -0.63 -17.87 6.87
C ARG A 106 -1.88 -18.06 7.74
N THR A 107 -1.75 -17.79 9.04
CA THR A 107 -2.84 -17.95 10.01
C THR A 107 -3.83 -16.81 9.91
N THR A 108 -3.35 -15.59 9.66
CA THR A 108 -4.19 -14.39 9.62
C THR A 108 -4.47 -13.91 8.19
N GLY A 109 -3.80 -14.46 7.18
CA GLY A 109 -3.93 -14.04 5.78
C GLY A 109 -3.38 -12.64 5.53
N VAL A 110 -2.42 -12.20 6.36
CA VAL A 110 -1.84 -10.85 6.30
C VAL A 110 -0.53 -10.89 5.54
N PHE A 111 -0.42 -10.12 4.46
CA PHE A 111 0.79 -9.97 3.66
C PHE A 111 1.29 -8.53 3.74
N ARG A 112 2.55 -8.33 4.11
CA ARG A 112 3.15 -7.00 4.25
C ARG A 112 4.36 -6.85 3.34
N PHE A 113 4.41 -5.73 2.63
CA PHE A 113 5.54 -5.37 1.78
C PHE A 113 5.76 -3.85 1.79
N ARG A 114 7.00 -3.45 1.49
CA ARG A 114 7.39 -2.05 1.34
C ARG A 114 7.53 -1.71 -0.13
N VAL A 115 7.02 -0.54 -0.52
CA VAL A 115 7.31 0.08 -1.82
C VAL A 115 8.17 1.33 -1.59
N GLU A 116 9.01 1.67 -2.56
CA GLU A 116 9.78 2.92 -2.52
C GLU A 116 8.97 4.12 -3.02
N HIS A 117 7.99 3.87 -3.87
CA HIS A 117 7.03 4.84 -4.42
C HIS A 117 5.88 4.09 -5.10
N PHE A 118 4.85 4.81 -5.54
CA PHE A 118 3.70 4.26 -6.24
C PHE A 118 3.73 4.61 -7.72
#